data_AF-A0A7W5SBG8-F1
#
_entry.id   AF-A0A7W5SBG8-F1
#
_cell.length_a   1.000
_cell.length_b   1.000
_cell.length_c   1.000
_cell.angle_alpha   90.00
_cell.angle_beta   90.00
_cell.angle_gamma   90.00
#
_symmetry.space_group_name_H-M   'P 1'
#
loop_
_entity.id
_entity.type
_entity.pdbx_description
1 polymer ?
#
loop_
_entity_poly.entity_id
_entity_poly.type
_entity_poly.pdbx_seq_one_letter_code
_entity_poly.pdbx_strand_id
1 'polypeptide(L)' 'MNDTAALSALRRALCSQSNALRVARRMMEHGIDVIVVASHDPLQPWRVTERDNSIAARACA' A
#
# COMPACT_ATOMS: atom_id res chain seq x y z
N MET A 1 -15.21 -7.96 14.85
CA MET A 1 -14.15 -7.84 15.88
C MET A 1 -13.24 -6.70 15.45
N ASN A 2 -13.08 -5.68 16.29
CA ASN A 2 -12.26 -4.49 16.00
C ASN A 2 -10.79 -4.82 16.30
N ASP A 3 -10.13 -5.55 15.41
CA ASP A 3 -8.74 -6.01 15.59
C ASP A 3 -7.72 -4.85 15.61
N THR A 4 -8.13 -3.65 15.20
CA THR A 4 -7.31 -2.43 15.29
C THR A 4 -7.07 -1.96 16.72
N ALA A 5 -7.92 -2.34 17.68
CA ALA A 5 -7.75 -2.00 19.09
C ALA A 5 -6.58 -2.76 19.77
N ALA A 6 -6.17 -3.89 19.20
CA ALA A 6 -5.06 -4.71 19.72
C ALA A 6 -3.66 -4.21 19.28
N LEU A 7 -3.59 -3.27 18.35
CA LEU A 7 -2.32 -2.76 17.83
C LEU A 7 -1.80 -1.59 18.66
N SER A 8 -0.49 -1.59 18.95
CA SER A 8 0.18 -0.46 19.59
C SER A 8 -0.04 0.84 18.79
N ALA A 9 0.06 1.98 19.47
CA ALA A 9 -0.15 3.29 18.83
C ALA A 9 0.77 3.49 17.60
N LEU A 10 2.04 3.09 17.70
CA LEU A 10 2.98 3.13 16.58
C LEU A 10 2.51 2.24 15.42
N ARG A 11 2.07 1.02 15.71
CA ARG A 11 1.62 0.09 14.67
C ARG A 11 0.36 0.59 13.97
N ARG A 12 -0.59 1.19 14.70
CA ARG A 12 -1.75 1.87 14.09
C ARG A 12 -1.35 3.00 13.15
N ALA A 13 -0.35 3.81 13.52
CA ALA A 13 0.14 4.88 12.66
C ALA A 13 0.80 4.32 11.39
N LEU A 14 1.68 3.31 11.52
CA LEU A 14 2.37 2.69 10.39
C LEU A 14 1.41 1.97 9.44
N CYS A 15 0.40 1.29 9.99
CA CYS A 15 -0.61 0.56 9.23
C CYS A 15 -1.78 1.46 8.76
N SER A 16 -1.72 2.78 8.94
CA SER A 16 -2.80 3.68 8.52
C SER A 16 -2.78 3.93 7.01
N GLN A 17 -3.96 4.23 6.44
CA GLN A 17 -4.09 4.60 5.03
C GLN A 17 -3.26 5.86 4.70
N SER A 18 -3.28 6.85 5.59
CA SER A 18 -2.53 8.09 5.41
C SER A 18 -1.02 7.86 5.37
N ASN A 19 -0.49 6.93 6.17
CA ASN A 19 0.91 6.54 6.09
C ASN A 19 1.21 5.81 4.77
N ALA A 20 0.36 4.87 4.35
CA ALA A 20 0.53 4.17 3.07
C ALA A 20 0.57 5.13 1.87
N LEU A 21 -0.31 6.14 1.84
CA LEU A 21 -0.30 7.18 0.81
C LEU A 21 1.00 8.03 0.84
N ARG A 22 1.51 8.37 2.02
CA ARG A 22 2.80 9.09 2.14
C ARG A 22 3.97 8.26 1.62
N VAL A 23 3.99 6.96 1.91
CA VAL A 23 5.01 6.04 1.39
C VAL A 23 4.91 5.94 -0.13
N ALA A 24 3.71 5.72 -0.66
CA ALA A 24 3.48 5.63 -2.11
C ALA A 24 3.93 6.90 -2.84
N ARG A 25 3.60 8.08 -2.32
CA ARG A 25 4.05 9.36 -2.88
C ARG A 25 5.58 9.44 -2.95
N ARG A 26 6.28 9.08 -1.87
CA ARG A 26 7.76 9.07 -1.86
C ARG A 26 8.33 8.08 -2.86
N MET A 27 7.76 6.89 -2.97
CA MET A 27 8.20 5.90 -3.95
C MET A 27 8.04 6.42 -5.39
N MET A 28 6.92 7.08 -5.69
CA MET A 28 6.68 7.73 -6.99
C MET A 28 7.65 8.89 -7.25
N GLU A 29 7.97 9.70 -6.23
CA GLU A 29 8.99 10.77 -6.32
C GLU A 29 10.38 10.20 -6.68
N HIS A 30 10.65 8.93 -6.36
CA HIS A 30 11.84 8.19 -6.75
C HIS A 30 11.68 7.36 -8.04
N GLY A 31 10.59 7.53 -8.78
CA GLY A 31 10.36 6.89 -10.08
C GLY A 31 9.82 5.46 -10.00
N ILE A 32 9.39 4.98 -8.83
CA ILE A 32 8.77 3.66 -8.66
C ILE A 32 7.26 3.81 -8.81
N ASP A 33 6.68 3.25 -9.88
CA ASP A 33 5.23 3.26 -10.08
C ASP A 33 4.57 2.24 -9.13
N VAL A 34 3.74 2.74 -8.22
CA VAL A 34 3.11 1.94 -7.17
C VAL A 34 1.62 2.26 -7.05
N ILE A 35 0.88 1.36 -6.41
CA ILE A 35 -0.50 1.53 -6.00
C ILE A 35 -0.68 1.21 -4.54
N VAL A 36 -1.68 1.83 -3.91
CA VAL A 36 -2.11 1.50 -2.55
C VAL A 36 -3.34 0.62 -2.64
N VAL A 37 -3.27 -0.56 -2.03
CA VAL A 37 -4.31 -1.59 -2.07
C VAL A 37 -4.78 -1.89 -0.65
N ALA A 38 -6.11 -1.93 -0.45
CA ALA A 38 -6.70 -2.41 0.79
C ALA A 38 -6.53 -3.92 0.88
N SER A 39 -6.23 -4.43 2.08
CA SER A 39 -5.98 -5.85 2.31
C SER A 39 -6.80 -6.37 3.49
N HIS A 40 -7.10 -7.68 3.48
CA HIS A 40 -7.78 -8.37 4.57
C HIS A 40 -6.84 -8.76 5.72
N ASP A 41 -5.54 -8.50 5.60
CA ASP A 41 -4.57 -8.74 6.66
C ASP A 41 -4.67 -7.62 7.72
N PRO A 42 -5.05 -7.93 8.97
CA PRO A 42 -5.22 -6.93 10.03
C PRO A 42 -3.90 -6.26 10.43
N LEU A 43 -2.76 -6.89 10.13
CA LEU A 43 -1.43 -6.33 10.38
C LEU A 43 -0.92 -5.47 9.22
N GLN A 44 -1.56 -5.56 8.06
CA GLN A 44 -1.25 -4.79 6.86
C GLN A 44 -2.53 -4.44 6.08
N PRO A 45 -3.43 -3.62 6.66
CA PRO A 45 -4.71 -3.29 6.03
C PRO A 45 -4.53 -2.44 4.77
N TRP A 46 -3.39 -1.75 4.64
CA TRP A 46 -3.01 -0.98 3.46
C TRP A 46 -1.62 -1.41 3.01
N ARG A 47 -1.51 -1.85 1.76
CA ARG A 47 -0.27 -2.31 1.14
C ARG A 47 0.11 -1.38 0.00
N VAL A 48 1.40 -1.07 -0.10
CA VAL A 48 1.98 -0.37 -1.26
C VAL A 48 2.65 -1.42 -2.13
N THR A 49 2.19 -1.56 -3.37
CA THR A 49 2.68 -2.57 -4.31
C THR A 49 3.06 -1.90 -5.63
N GLU A 50 4.13 -2.36 -6.27
CA GLU A 50 4.49 -1.90 -7.61
C GLU A 50 3.33 -2.15 -8.59
N ARG A 51 3.08 -1.17 -9.46
CA ARG A 51 2.07 -1.31 -10.50
C ARG A 51 2.65 -2.20 -11.58
N ASP A 52 2.12 -3.41 -11.68
CA ASP A 52 2.51 -4.33 -12.73
C ASP A 52 1.93 -3.87 -14.08
N ASN A 53 2.77 -3.24 -14.90
CA ASN A 53 2.43 -2.82 -16.27
C ASN A 53 2.60 -3.96 -17.30
N SER A 54 2.88 -5.20 -16.86
CA SER A 54 3.10 -6.34 -17.77
C SER A 54 1.90 -6.68 -18.66
N ILE A 55 0.69 -6.22 -18.30
CA ILE A 55 -0.51 -6.40 -19.14
C ILE A 55 -0.53 -5.41 -20.31
N ALA A 56 0.02 -4.20 -20.16
CA ALA A 56 0.04 -3.20 -21.22
C ALA A 56 0.99 -3.57 -22.38
N ALA A 57 2.08 -4.28 -22.08
CA ALA A 57 3.04 -4.73 -23.11
C ALA A 57 2.48 -5.84 -24.02
N ARG A 58 1.48 -6.61 -23.57
CA ARG A 58 0.87 -7.71 -24.35
C ARG A 58 -0.32 -7.28 -25.21
N ALA A 59 -0.85 -6.07 -25.02
CA ALA A 59 -1.97 -5.55 -25.80
C ALA A 59 -1.54 -4.90 -27.14
N CYS A 60 -0.23 -4.78 -27.38
CA CYS A 60 0.34 -4.21 -28.60
C CYS A 60 1.13 -5.23 -29.45
N ALA A 61 0.93 -6.53 -29.22
CA ALA A 61 1.59 -7.61 -29.96
C ALA A 61 0.62 -8.33 -30.92
#